data_AF-A0A0V1CCM5-F1
#
_entry.id   AF-A0A0V1CCM5-F1
#
_cell.length_a   1.000
_cell.length_b   1.000
_cell.length_c   1.000
_cell.angle_alpha   90.00
_cell.angle_beta   90.00
_cell.angle_gamma   90.00
#
_symmetry.space_group_name_H-M   'P 1'
#
loop_
_entity.id
_entity.type
_entity.pdbx_description
1 polymer ?
#
loop_
_entity_poly.entity_id
_entity_poly.type
_entity_poly.pdbx_seq_one_letter_code
_entity_poly.pdbx_strand_id
1 'polypeptide(L)'
;LHASLLKISIQQMSKATVFLLLLFVWLTESILFTPYDFDIITRGIAALHGNVSPLNYHYNPKNACQVLSDVADQQLKWIRNSNINPPSLRKDYLKVVRKIKKDAKVSGRRHEDLLQCQRMLNLYYRPPPPFRPRPLRPIG
;
A
#
# COMPACT_ATOMS: atom_id res chain seq x y z
N LEU A 1 -38.37 18.30 17.26
CA LEU A 1 -37.40 19.34 16.85
C LEU A 1 -36.05 18.81 16.33
N HIS A 2 -35.86 17.49 16.09
CA HIS A 2 -34.55 16.93 15.66
C HIS A 2 -34.49 16.45 14.20
N ALA A 3 -35.63 16.20 13.54
CA ALA A 3 -35.66 15.71 12.16
C ALA A 3 -35.49 16.83 11.11
N SER A 4 -35.73 18.08 11.47
CA SER A 4 -35.62 19.22 10.54
C SER A 4 -34.18 19.72 10.35
N LEU A 5 -33.28 19.47 11.31
CA LEU A 5 -31.89 19.92 11.21
C LEU A 5 -31.05 19.07 10.23
N LEU A 6 -31.44 17.81 9.99
CA LEU A 6 -30.78 16.94 9.01
C LEU A 6 -31.23 17.21 7.56
N LYS A 7 -32.47 17.67 7.34
CA LYS A 7 -32.97 18.02 5.99
C LYS A 7 -32.42 19.34 5.47
N ILE A 8 -32.03 20.27 6.34
CA ILE A 8 -31.54 21.60 5.95
C ILE A 8 -30.07 21.56 5.48
N SER A 9 -29.28 20.57 5.92
CA SER A 9 -27.84 20.55 5.64
C SER A 9 -27.46 20.04 4.24
N ILE A 10 -28.33 19.25 3.59
CA ILE A 10 -28.06 18.72 2.24
C ILE A 10 -28.51 19.72 1.15
N GLN A 11 -29.49 20.58 1.45
CA GLN A 11 -30.10 21.48 0.46
C GLN A 11 -29.30 22.78 0.24
N GLN A 12 -28.23 23.03 1.02
CA GLN A 12 -27.33 24.17 0.89
C GLN A 12 -25.86 23.77 0.62
N MET A 13 -25.61 22.58 0.05
CA MET A 13 -24.29 22.30 -0.50
C MET A 13 -24.11 23.16 -1.77
N SER A 14 -23.27 24.19 -1.69
CA SER A 14 -22.86 24.98 -2.86
C SER A 14 -22.44 24.06 -4.01
N LYS A 15 -22.76 24.43 -5.26
CA LYS A 15 -22.28 23.70 -6.43
C LYS A 15 -20.75 23.51 -6.39
N ALA A 16 -20.03 24.43 -5.76
CA ALA A 16 -18.60 24.34 -5.52
C ALA A 16 -18.20 23.23 -4.53
N THR A 17 -18.95 23.00 -3.44
CA THR A 17 -18.66 21.90 -2.51
C THR A 17 -19.00 20.55 -3.13
N VAL A 18 -20.09 20.44 -3.89
CA VAL A 18 -20.40 19.21 -4.64
C VAL A 18 -19.32 18.94 -5.70
N PHE A 19 -18.89 19.97 -6.43
CA PHE A 19 -17.81 19.86 -7.41
C PHE A 19 -16.47 19.48 -6.77
N LEU A 20 -16.12 20.08 -5.63
CA LEU A 20 -14.93 19.71 -4.85
C LEU A 20 -15.01 18.25 -4.38
N LEU A 21 -16.14 17.80 -3.85
CA LEU A 21 -16.32 16.41 -3.42
C LEU A 21 -16.19 15.43 -4.60
N LEU A 22 -16.76 15.76 -5.76
CA LEU A 22 -16.60 14.96 -6.97
C LEU A 22 -15.15 14.93 -7.45
N LEU A 23 -14.43 16.05 -7.42
CA LEU A 23 -13.00 16.10 -7.71
C LEU A 23 -12.20 15.24 -6.72
N PHE A 24 -12.51 15.28 -5.42
CA PHE A 24 -11.87 14.44 -4.41
C PHE A 24 -12.15 12.96 -4.65
N VAL A 25 -13.39 12.58 -4.99
CA VAL A 25 -13.73 11.19 -5.34
C VAL A 25 -12.95 10.73 -6.57
N TRP A 26 -12.90 11.56 -7.62
CA TRP A 26 -12.16 11.24 -8.84
C TRP A 26 -10.64 11.14 -8.61
N LEU A 27 -10.08 12.01 -7.78
CA LEU A 27 -8.69 11.93 -7.32
C LEU A 27 -8.44 10.63 -6.54
N THR A 28 -9.36 10.20 -5.67
CA THR A 28 -9.19 8.95 -4.91
C THR A 28 -9.32 7.69 -5.76
N GLU A 29 -10.10 7.70 -6.84
CA GLU A 29 -10.24 6.59 -7.81
C GLU A 29 -8.94 6.31 -8.60
N SER A 30 -7.99 7.25 -8.60
CA SER A 30 -6.68 7.09 -9.23
C SER A 30 -5.64 6.43 -8.31
N ILE A 31 -5.89 6.31 -7.00
CA ILE A 31 -4.90 5.80 -6.04
C ILE A 31 -5.07 4.29 -5.87
N LEU A 32 -4.16 3.53 -6.46
CA LEU A 32 -4.08 2.07 -6.34
C LEU A 32 -3.50 1.66 -4.97
N PHE A 33 -2.49 2.38 -4.48
CA PHE A 33 -1.86 2.12 -3.18
C PHE A 33 -1.75 3.41 -2.36
N THR A 34 -2.22 3.35 -1.13
CA THR A 34 -2.21 4.48 -0.20
C THR A 34 -0.81 4.69 0.40
N PRO A 35 -0.48 5.90 0.88
CA PRO A 35 0.78 6.13 1.61
C PRO A 35 0.97 5.18 2.81
N TYR A 36 -0.12 4.79 3.48
CA TYR A 36 -0.09 3.82 4.57
C TYR A 36 0.35 2.43 4.09
N ASP A 37 -0.08 2.00 2.89
CA ASP A 37 0.37 0.74 2.32
C ASP A 37 1.90 0.76 2.11
N PHE A 38 2.44 1.86 1.59
CA PHE A 38 3.90 2.03 1.39
C PHE A 38 4.67 1.99 2.72
N ASP A 39 4.19 2.65 3.79
CA ASP A 39 4.84 2.61 5.11
C ASP A 39 4.91 1.18 5.66
N ILE A 40 3.78 0.47 5.66
CA ILE A 40 3.71 -0.90 6.17
C ILE A 40 4.59 -1.86 5.36
N ILE A 41 4.62 -1.72 4.03
CA ILE A 41 5.52 -2.53 3.19
C ILE A 41 6.99 -2.25 3.52
N THR A 42 7.37 -0.97 3.63
CA THR A 42 8.74 -0.56 3.96
C THR A 42 9.18 -1.17 5.29
N ARG A 43 8.36 -1.02 6.34
CA ARG A 43 8.65 -1.56 7.68
C ARG A 43 8.67 -3.09 7.70
N GLY A 44 7.76 -3.74 6.98
CA GLY A 44 7.68 -5.19 6.85
C GLY A 44 8.93 -5.79 6.18
N ILE A 45 9.37 -5.20 5.07
CA ILE A 45 10.61 -5.60 4.36
C ILE A 45 11.83 -5.41 5.27
N ALA A 46 11.94 -4.26 5.93
CA ALA A 46 13.05 -3.96 6.83
C ALA A 46 13.15 -4.96 8.00
N ALA A 47 12.02 -5.51 8.46
CA ALA A 47 11.96 -6.51 9.51
C ALA A 47 12.29 -7.94 9.05
N LEU A 48 12.35 -8.20 7.73
CA LEU A 48 12.68 -9.51 7.16
C LEU A 48 14.19 -9.76 7.01
N HIS A 49 15.06 -8.83 7.46
CA HIS A 49 16.52 -8.96 7.51
C HIS A 49 17.17 -9.52 6.22
N GLY A 50 16.75 -9.06 5.04
CA GLY A 50 17.41 -9.42 3.79
C GLY A 50 17.03 -10.77 3.17
N ASN A 51 16.05 -11.48 3.73
CA ASN A 51 15.47 -12.69 3.10
C ASN A 51 14.53 -12.39 1.92
N VAL A 52 14.51 -11.14 1.43
CA VAL A 52 13.84 -10.81 0.16
C VAL A 52 14.76 -11.27 -0.95
N SER A 53 14.53 -12.49 -1.43
CA SER A 53 15.29 -13.04 -2.56
C SER A 53 15.16 -12.09 -3.76
N PRO A 54 16.27 -11.65 -4.38
CA PRO A 54 16.22 -10.78 -5.54
C PRO A 54 15.51 -11.54 -6.66
N LEU A 55 14.34 -11.03 -7.03
CA LEU A 55 13.48 -11.69 -7.98
C LEU A 55 14.11 -11.63 -9.37
N ASN A 56 14.51 -12.79 -9.89
CA ASN A 56 15.08 -12.90 -11.22
C ASN A 56 13.95 -12.97 -12.28
N TYR A 57 13.23 -11.85 -12.47
CA TYR A 57 12.22 -11.73 -13.54
C TYR A 57 12.89 -11.31 -14.85
N HIS A 58 13.71 -12.17 -15.44
CA HIS A 58 14.39 -11.84 -16.71
C HIS A 58 13.65 -12.29 -17.98
N TYR A 59 12.54 -13.04 -17.89
CA TYR A 59 12.05 -13.78 -19.08
C TYR A 59 10.53 -13.87 -19.28
N ASN A 60 9.74 -12.87 -18.90
CA ASN A 60 8.30 -12.89 -19.19
C ASN A 60 7.81 -11.48 -19.58
N PRO A 61 6.97 -11.28 -20.61
CA PRO A 61 6.37 -9.98 -20.96
C PRO A 61 5.34 -9.50 -19.92
N LYS A 62 5.66 -9.62 -18.63
CA LYS A 62 4.80 -9.21 -17.54
C LYS A 62 4.96 -7.72 -17.29
N ASN A 63 3.84 -7.03 -17.17
CA ASN A 63 3.86 -5.63 -16.77
C ASN A 63 4.12 -5.49 -15.26
N ALA A 64 4.43 -4.28 -14.79
CA ALA A 64 4.77 -4.00 -13.40
C ALA A 64 3.73 -4.52 -12.38
N CYS A 65 2.43 -4.45 -12.68
CA CYS A 65 1.40 -4.93 -11.76
C CYS A 65 1.35 -6.46 -11.68
N GLN A 66 1.55 -7.16 -12.80
CA GLN A 66 1.65 -8.62 -12.80
C GLN A 66 2.87 -9.09 -12.00
N VAL A 67 4.02 -8.46 -12.22
CA VAL A 67 5.24 -8.75 -11.45
C VAL A 67 4.99 -8.49 -9.97
N LEU A 68 4.39 -7.35 -9.60
CA LEU A 68 4.06 -7.01 -8.20
C LEU A 68 3.13 -8.03 -7.54
N SER A 69 2.13 -8.55 -8.26
CA SER A 69 1.24 -9.58 -7.75
C SER A 69 1.99 -10.87 -7.42
N ASP A 70 2.93 -11.27 -8.27
CA ASP A 70 3.79 -12.44 -8.04
C ASP A 70 4.75 -12.22 -6.87
N VAL A 71 5.36 -11.03 -6.77
CA VAL A 71 6.17 -10.64 -5.60
C VAL A 71 5.35 -10.76 -4.32
N ALA A 72 4.14 -10.21 -4.32
CA ALA A 72 3.26 -10.24 -3.16
C ALA A 72 2.90 -11.68 -2.77
N ASP A 73 2.66 -12.58 -3.74
CA ASP A 73 2.43 -14.01 -3.45
C ASP A 73 3.62 -14.67 -2.75
N GLN A 74 4.84 -14.39 -3.22
CA GLN A 74 6.05 -14.89 -2.57
C GLN A 74 6.21 -14.32 -1.16
N GLN A 75 6.01 -13.01 -0.98
CA GLN A 75 6.08 -12.36 0.34
C GLN A 75 5.10 -12.98 1.34
N LEU A 76 3.89 -13.38 0.91
CA LEU A 76 2.94 -14.07 1.78
C LEU A 76 3.49 -15.41 2.32
N LYS A 77 4.31 -16.13 1.53
CA LYS A 77 4.97 -17.37 1.97
C LYS A 77 6.05 -17.06 3.00
N TRP A 78 6.86 -16.03 2.77
CA TRP A 78 7.89 -15.59 3.72
C TRP A 78 7.31 -15.13 5.06
N ILE A 79 6.27 -14.28 5.04
CA ILE A 79 5.63 -13.73 6.25
C ILE A 79 5.08 -14.82 7.17
N ARG A 80 4.57 -15.92 6.58
CA ARG A 80 4.06 -17.06 7.35
C ARG A 80 5.16 -17.74 8.17
N ASN A 81 6.38 -17.78 7.65
CA ASN A 81 7.51 -18.48 8.27
C ASN A 81 8.46 -17.55 9.03
N SER A 82 8.30 -16.22 8.87
CA SER A 82 9.17 -15.22 9.50
C SER A 82 8.72 -14.84 10.92
N ASN A 83 9.69 -14.57 11.80
CA ASN A 83 9.46 -13.99 13.13
C ASN A 83 9.55 -12.46 13.11
N ILE A 84 8.63 -11.80 12.38
CA ILE A 84 8.58 -10.33 12.32
C ILE A 84 8.13 -9.77 13.67
N ASN A 85 8.98 -8.92 14.26
CA ASN A 85 8.67 -8.17 15.47
C ASN A 85 8.47 -6.68 15.17
N PRO A 86 7.48 -6.02 15.80
CA PRO A 86 6.48 -6.60 16.72
C PRO A 86 5.39 -7.43 16.00
N PRO A 87 4.64 -8.31 16.71
CA PRO A 87 3.58 -9.12 16.11
C PRO A 87 2.46 -8.32 15.43
N SER A 88 2.21 -7.08 15.88
CA SER A 88 1.29 -6.15 15.22
C SER A 88 1.73 -5.81 13.80
N LEU A 89 3.02 -5.52 13.61
CA LEU A 89 3.61 -5.24 12.30
C LEU A 89 3.44 -6.45 11.37
N ARG A 90 3.62 -7.68 11.86
CA ARG A 90 3.39 -8.90 11.05
C ARG A 90 1.95 -8.98 10.54
N LYS A 91 0.96 -8.67 11.40
CA LYS A 91 -0.46 -8.68 11.02
C LYS A 91 -0.79 -7.62 9.97
N ASP A 92 -0.32 -6.40 10.18
CA ASP A 92 -0.55 -5.28 9.26
C ASP A 92 0.14 -5.55 7.91
N TYR A 93 1.38 -6.02 7.95
CA TYR A 93 2.14 -6.39 6.75
C TYR A 93 1.45 -7.49 5.96
N LEU A 94 0.99 -8.55 6.63
CA LEU A 94 0.22 -9.62 5.98
C LEU A 94 -1.06 -9.10 5.32
N LYS A 95 -1.78 -8.18 5.98
CA LYS A 95 -2.99 -7.56 5.45
C LYS A 95 -2.70 -6.73 4.20
N VAL A 96 -1.69 -5.88 4.26
CA VAL A 96 -1.31 -5.00 3.13
C VAL A 96 -0.78 -5.80 1.96
N VAL A 97 0.04 -6.83 2.18
CA VAL A 97 0.55 -7.68 1.08
C VAL A 97 -0.59 -8.44 0.39
N ARG A 98 -1.61 -8.91 1.13
CA ARG A 98 -2.81 -9.53 0.52
C ARG A 98 -3.59 -8.53 -0.33
N LYS A 99 -3.75 -7.30 0.16
CA LYS A 99 -4.39 -6.21 -0.58
C LYS A 99 -3.63 -5.94 -1.88
N ILE A 100 -2.31 -5.70 -1.80
CA ILE A 100 -1.46 -5.47 -2.97
C ILE A 100 -1.56 -6.59 -3.98
N LYS A 101 -1.50 -7.86 -3.56
CA LYS A 101 -1.65 -9.01 -4.47
C LYS A 101 -2.96 -8.94 -5.24
N LYS A 102 -4.08 -8.68 -4.55
CA LYS A 102 -5.41 -8.60 -5.15
C LYS A 102 -5.51 -7.43 -6.12
N ASP A 103 -5.14 -6.25 -5.67
CA ASP A 103 -5.29 -5.00 -6.41
C ASP A 103 -4.38 -5.00 -7.64
N ALA A 104 -3.11 -5.39 -7.50
CA ALA A 104 -2.18 -5.51 -8.62
C ALA A 104 -2.61 -6.57 -9.65
N LYS A 105 -3.31 -7.64 -9.25
CA LYS A 105 -3.80 -8.68 -10.17
C LYS A 105 -4.91 -8.19 -11.09
N VAL A 106 -5.75 -7.28 -10.61
CA VAL A 106 -6.90 -6.76 -11.38
C VAL A 106 -6.59 -5.44 -12.11
N SER A 107 -5.47 -4.79 -11.76
CA SER A 107 -4.98 -3.54 -12.35
C SER A 107 -3.94 -3.77 -13.46
N GLY A 108 -3.35 -2.68 -13.97
CA GLY A 108 -2.25 -2.74 -14.94
C GLY A 108 -2.68 -2.55 -16.39
N ARG A 109 -3.89 -2.05 -16.61
CA ARG A 109 -4.37 -1.59 -17.93
C ARG A 109 -4.10 -0.10 -18.15
N ARG A 110 -4.18 0.71 -17.09
CA ARG A 110 -3.92 2.15 -17.14
C ARG A 110 -2.45 2.44 -16.85
N HIS A 111 -1.91 3.49 -17.47
CA HIS A 111 -0.53 3.93 -17.23
C HIS A 111 -0.29 4.28 -15.76
N GLU A 112 -1.25 4.91 -15.09
CA GLU A 112 -1.17 5.27 -13.66
C GLU A 112 -1.06 4.05 -12.74
N ASP A 113 -1.75 2.96 -13.07
CA ASP A 113 -1.65 1.70 -12.33
C ASP A 113 -0.22 1.15 -12.45
N LEU A 114 0.32 1.14 -13.68
CA LEU A 114 1.68 0.65 -13.96
C LEU A 114 2.73 1.45 -13.18
N LEU A 115 2.62 2.78 -13.15
CA LEU A 115 3.51 3.66 -12.37
C LEU A 115 3.42 3.38 -10.86
N GLN A 116 2.22 3.15 -10.33
CA GLN A 116 2.03 2.83 -8.92
C GLN A 116 2.58 1.46 -8.55
N CYS A 117 2.33 0.45 -9.39
CA CYS A 117 2.91 -0.88 -9.25
C CYS A 117 4.44 -0.84 -9.32
N GLN A 118 5.02 -0.07 -10.24
CA GLN A 118 6.46 0.11 -10.34
C GLN A 118 7.06 0.76 -9.09
N ARG A 119 6.40 1.80 -8.54
CA ARG A 119 6.84 2.43 -7.29
C ARG A 119 6.85 1.46 -6.13
N MET A 120 5.80 0.65 -5.99
CA MET A 120 5.71 -0.37 -4.94
C MET A 120 6.76 -1.48 -5.14
N LEU A 121 6.97 -1.93 -6.38
CA LEU A 121 8.01 -2.91 -6.73
C LEU A 121 9.40 -2.46 -6.33
N ASN A 122 9.72 -1.18 -6.52
CA ASN A 122 11.04 -0.64 -6.20
C ASN A 122 11.40 -0.80 -4.71
N LEU A 123 10.42 -0.87 -3.79
CA LEU A 123 10.67 -1.17 -2.37
C LEU A 123 11.23 -2.59 -2.15
N TYR A 124 10.86 -3.54 -3.02
CA TYR A 124 11.36 -4.92 -2.94
C TYR A 124 12.72 -5.09 -3.63
N TYR A 125 12.97 -4.34 -4.72
CA TYR A 125 14.26 -4.37 -5.42
C TYR A 125 15.36 -3.63 -4.68
N ARG A 126 15.02 -2.53 -4.00
CA ARG A 126 15.93 -1.73 -3.18
C ARG A 126 15.37 -1.70 -1.76
N PRO A 127 15.52 -2.81 -1.01
CA PRO A 127 14.96 -2.90 0.32
C PRO A 127 15.51 -1.78 1.22
N PRO A 128 14.65 -1.15 2.04
CA PRO A 128 15.08 -0.20 3.04
C PRO A 128 16.08 -0.86 4.01
N PRO A 129 16.98 -0.06 4.64
CA PRO A 129 17.89 -0.60 5.64
C PRO A 129 17.11 -1.31 6.76
N PRO A 130 17.72 -2.32 7.43
CA PRO A 130 17.08 -3.05 8.51
C PRO A 130 16.50 -2.09 9.54
N PHE A 131 15.29 -2.39 10.04
CA PHE A 131 14.62 -1.54 11.00
C PHE A 131 15.45 -1.50 12.29
N ARG A 132 16.10 -0.37 12.56
CA ARG A 132 16.71 -0.09 13.86
C ARG A 132 15.69 0.73 14.66
N PRO A 133 15.08 0.18 15.73
CA PRO A 133 14.25 0.99 16.60
C PRO A 133 15.09 2.17 17.08
N ARG A 134 14.65 3.39 16.74
CA ARG A 134 15.32 4.61 17.18
C ARG A 134 15.27 4.61 18.72
N PRO A 135 16.42 4.67 19.41
CA PRO A 135 16.42 4.79 20.86
C PRO A 135 15.56 6.00 21.25
N LEU A 136 14.63 5.81 22.18
CA LEU A 136 13.92 6.91 22.81
C LEU A 136 14.97 7.82 23.42
N ARG A 137 15.13 9.03 22.88
CA ARG A 137 16.04 10.02 23.46
C ARG A 137 15.45 10.36 24.83
N PRO A 138 16.16 10.15 25.94
CA PRO A 138 15.67 10.63 27.23
C PRO A 138 15.50 12.15 27.13
N ILE A 139 14.32 12.62 27.54
CA ILE A 139 14.07 14.04 27.77
C ILE A 139 14.78 14.34 29.09
N GLY A 140 16.01 14.86 28.97
CA GLY A 140 16.79 15.42 30.08
C GLY A 140 16.68 16.93 30.06
#